data_AF-A0A158GBF6-F1
#
_entry.id   AF-A0A158GBF6-F1
#
_cell.length_a   1.000
_cell.length_b   1.000
_cell.length_c   1.000
_cell.angle_alpha   90.00
_cell.angle_beta   90.00
_cell.angle_gamma   90.00
#
_symmetry.space_group_name_H-M   'P 1'
#
loop_
_entity.id
_entity.type
_entity.pdbx_description
1 polymer ?
#
loop_
_entity_poly.entity_id
_entity_poly.type
_entity_poly.pdbx_seq_one_letter_code
_entity_poly.pdbx_strand_id
1 'polypeptide(L)'
;MYHPDAIDRHGAYNGGVEGFIKWAEELLPAFESTQHFTGNQYVQVDGDVARAEHYAHAFHRTRPDGDKPAMDWVVNVRYVDRMERRNGEWRIADRVVVLDSQRSDPVPAGLAPLENSNVGRRDKDDPSYKYGFV
;
A
#
# COMPACT_ATOMS: atom_id res chain seq x y z
N MET A 1 -7.05 -12.21 0.34
CA MET A 1 -7.11 -11.01 -0.53
C MET A 1 -7.03 -11.41 -2.01
N TYR A 2 -5.98 -12.12 -2.44
CA TYR A 2 -5.80 -12.60 -3.81
C TYR A 2 -6.19 -14.08 -3.98
N HIS A 3 -6.53 -14.50 -5.19
CA HIS A 3 -6.48 -15.91 -5.59
C HIS A 3 -5.01 -16.36 -5.76
N PRO A 4 -4.69 -17.65 -5.57
CA PRO A 4 -3.31 -18.14 -5.67
C PRO A 4 -2.66 -17.92 -7.04
N ASP A 5 -3.47 -17.94 -8.11
CA ASP A 5 -3.08 -17.73 -9.51
C ASP A 5 -3.16 -16.26 -9.95
N ALA A 6 -3.40 -15.32 -9.02
CA ALA A 6 -3.58 -13.92 -9.38
C ALA A 6 -2.28 -13.26 -9.86
N ILE A 7 -2.43 -12.28 -10.75
CA ILE A 7 -1.32 -11.45 -11.25
C ILE A 7 -1.44 -10.05 -10.65
N ASP A 8 -0.32 -9.52 -10.16
CA ASP A 8 -0.22 -8.14 -9.68
C ASP A 8 0.79 -7.37 -10.55
N ARG A 9 0.34 -6.24 -11.09
CA ARG A 9 1.16 -5.29 -11.86
C ARG A 9 1.28 -4.01 -11.05
N HIS A 10 2.36 -3.92 -10.27
CA HIS A 10 2.65 -2.88 -9.30
C HIS A 10 3.82 -1.99 -9.76
N GLY A 11 3.76 -1.51 -11.00
CA GLY A 11 4.83 -0.73 -11.62
C GLY A 11 6.08 -1.57 -11.89
N ALA A 12 7.09 -1.45 -11.02
CA ALA A 12 8.35 -2.20 -11.15
C ALA A 12 8.18 -3.71 -10.94
N TYR A 13 7.10 -4.13 -10.30
CA TYR A 13 6.71 -5.53 -10.17
C TYR A 13 5.63 -5.92 -11.19
N ASN A 14 5.78 -7.09 -11.81
CA ASN A 14 4.78 -7.71 -12.68
C ASN A 14 4.91 -9.23 -12.61
N GLY A 15 3.97 -9.89 -11.92
CA GLY A 15 4.03 -11.33 -11.73
C GLY A 15 2.97 -11.86 -10.75
N GLY A 16 3.16 -13.09 -10.27
CA GLY A 16 2.24 -13.74 -9.33
C GLY A 16 2.25 -13.17 -7.91
N VAL A 17 1.30 -13.57 -7.08
CA VAL A 17 1.13 -13.03 -5.72
C VAL A 17 2.33 -13.29 -4.80
N GLU A 18 2.92 -14.49 -4.85
CA GLU A 18 4.07 -14.83 -3.99
C GLU A 18 5.29 -13.95 -4.30
N GLY A 19 5.56 -13.72 -5.59
CA GLY A 19 6.63 -12.82 -6.00
C GLY A 19 6.36 -11.37 -5.60
N PHE A 20 5.10 -10.93 -5.61
CA PHE A 20 4.71 -9.59 -5.17
C PHE A 20 4.95 -9.42 -3.68
N ILE A 21 4.55 -10.41 -2.87
CA ILE A 21 4.77 -10.40 -1.41
C ILE A 21 6.26 -10.30 -1.11
N LYS A 22 7.09 -11.14 -1.73
CA LYS A 22 8.55 -11.10 -1.55
C LYS A 22 9.15 -9.75 -1.97
N TRP A 23 8.75 -9.24 -3.13
CA TRP A 23 9.19 -7.92 -3.60
C TRP A 23 8.80 -6.80 -2.62
N ALA A 24 7.59 -6.85 -2.08
CA ALA A 24 7.13 -5.89 -1.08
C ALA A 24 7.90 -6.03 0.25
N GLU A 25 8.18 -7.25 0.71
CA GLU A 25 8.99 -7.51 1.92
C GLU A 25 10.42 -6.95 1.81
N GLU A 26 11.02 -7.01 0.62
CA GLU A 26 12.34 -6.43 0.34
C GLU A 26 12.29 -4.89 0.30
N LEU A 27 11.20 -4.32 -0.21
CA LEU A 27 11.03 -2.87 -0.37
C LEU A 27 10.65 -2.15 0.93
N LEU A 28 9.73 -2.72 1.71
CA LEU A 28 9.13 -2.07 2.89
C LEU A 28 10.13 -1.58 3.96
N PRO A 29 11.26 -2.26 4.23
CA PRO A 29 12.27 -1.78 5.19
C PRO A 29 12.88 -0.42 4.86
N ALA A 30 12.90 -0.02 3.57
CA ALA A 30 13.40 1.27 3.13
C ALA A 30 12.51 2.46 3.59
N PHE A 31 11.27 2.17 3.99
CA PHE A 31 10.34 3.16 4.49
C PHE A 31 10.32 3.20 6.03
N GLU A 32 10.37 4.40 6.57
CA GLU A 32 10.07 4.66 7.97
C GLU A 32 8.58 4.38 8.25
N SER A 33 7.70 4.94 7.42
CA SER A 33 6.25 4.77 7.52
C SER A 33 5.60 4.67 6.15
N THR A 34 4.48 3.96 6.09
CA THR A 34 3.65 3.84 4.89
C THR A 34 2.19 3.83 5.29
N GLN A 35 1.35 4.58 4.60
CA GLN A 35 -0.10 4.58 4.76
C GLN A 35 -0.74 4.55 3.38
N HIS A 36 -1.76 3.70 3.20
CA HIS A 36 -2.62 3.75 2.03
C HIS A 36 -4.01 4.16 2.47
N PHE A 37 -4.53 5.25 1.91
CA PHE A 37 -5.91 5.67 2.08
C PHE A 37 -6.68 5.37 0.81
N THR A 38 -7.67 4.47 0.91
CA THR A 38 -8.55 4.14 -0.21
C THR A 38 -9.77 5.06 -0.22
N GLY A 39 -10.04 5.66 -1.37
CA GLY A 39 -11.16 6.55 -1.61
C GLY A 39 -12.29 5.88 -2.39
N ASN A 40 -12.97 6.67 -3.21
CA ASN A 40 -14.14 6.24 -4.00
C ASN A 40 -13.85 4.97 -4.79
N GLN A 41 -14.86 4.09 -4.81
CA GLN A 41 -14.81 2.80 -5.47
C GLN A 41 -15.95 2.69 -6.49
N TYR A 42 -15.65 2.12 -7.65
CA TYR A 42 -16.63 1.73 -8.65
C TYR A 42 -16.50 0.23 -8.90
N VAL A 43 -17.61 -0.51 -8.80
CA VAL A 43 -17.62 -1.95 -8.96
C VAL A 43 -18.77 -2.37 -9.85
N GLN A 44 -18.46 -3.10 -10.91
CA GLN A 44 -19.43 -3.76 -11.77
C GLN A 44 -19.33 -5.28 -11.59
N VAL A 45 -20.42 -5.90 -11.14
CA VAL A 45 -20.50 -7.35 -10.91
C VAL A 45 -21.29 -8.00 -12.05
N ASP A 46 -20.74 -9.08 -12.60
CA ASP A 46 -21.33 -9.92 -13.64
C ASP A 46 -21.15 -11.40 -13.25
N GLY A 47 -22.18 -11.96 -12.60
CA GLY A 47 -22.14 -13.32 -12.07
C GLY A 47 -21.04 -13.52 -11.04
N ASP A 48 -20.09 -14.40 -11.35
CA ASP A 48 -18.93 -14.73 -10.51
C ASP A 48 -17.67 -13.91 -10.84
N VAL A 49 -17.78 -12.89 -11.69
CA VAL A 49 -16.69 -11.97 -12.02
C VAL A 49 -17.11 -10.54 -11.69
N ALA A 50 -16.18 -9.73 -11.20
CA ALA A 50 -16.40 -8.29 -11.04
C ALA A 50 -15.19 -7.50 -11.53
N ARG A 51 -15.46 -6.31 -12.08
CA ARG A 51 -14.46 -5.30 -12.42
C ARG A 51 -14.57 -4.21 -11.38
N ALA A 52 -13.50 -3.97 -10.64
CA ALA A 52 -13.47 -2.98 -9.59
C ALA A 52 -12.37 -1.96 -9.89
N GLU A 53 -12.66 -0.69 -9.66
CA GLU A 53 -11.68 0.38 -9.64
C GLU A 53 -11.81 1.15 -8.33
N HIS A 54 -10.70 1.50 -7.70
CA HIS A 54 -10.71 2.46 -6.60
C HIS A 54 -9.50 3.36 -6.59
N TYR A 55 -9.73 4.60 -6.21
CA TYR A 55 -8.67 5.57 -5.95
C TYR A 55 -7.96 5.23 -4.63
N ALA A 56 -6.65 5.43 -4.60
CA ALA A 56 -5.87 5.41 -3.36
C ALA A 56 -4.80 6.50 -3.35
N HIS A 57 -4.57 7.04 -2.16
CA HIS A 57 -3.41 7.87 -1.85
C HIS A 57 -2.46 7.07 -0.99
N ALA A 58 -1.26 6.81 -1.49
CA ALA A 58 -0.18 6.20 -0.74
C ALA A 58 0.77 7.29 -0.24
N PHE A 59 0.94 7.35 1.07
CA PHE A 59 1.88 8.23 1.75
C PHE A 59 3.02 7.38 2.27
N HIS A 60 4.24 7.70 1.85
CA HIS A 60 5.44 6.99 2.30
C HIS A 60 6.47 7.99 2.82
N ARG A 61 7.07 7.71 3.97
CA ARG A 61 8.29 8.39 4.40
C ARG A 61 9.45 7.43 4.23
N THR A 62 10.44 7.80 3.42
CA THR A 62 11.69 7.01 3.33
C THR A 62 12.54 7.23 4.57
N ARG A 63 13.45 6.31 4.83
CA ARG A 63 14.55 6.56 5.77
C ARG A 63 15.58 7.50 5.12
N PRO A 64 16.35 8.27 5.92
CA PRO A 64 17.51 8.99 5.40
C PRO A 64 18.57 7.99 4.90
N ASP A 65 19.37 8.41 3.91
CA ASP A 65 20.42 7.61 3.27
C ASP A 65 21.74 8.39 3.28
N GLY A 66 22.58 8.15 4.29
CA GLY A 66 23.80 8.91 4.53
C GLY A 66 23.48 10.40 4.74
N ASP A 67 24.06 11.26 3.90
CA ASP A 67 23.84 12.71 3.93
C ASP A 67 22.52 13.14 3.24
N LYS A 68 21.78 12.20 2.61
CA LYS A 68 20.49 12.51 2.00
C LYS A 68 19.38 12.50 3.05
N PRO A 69 18.52 13.53 3.07
CA PRO A 69 17.39 13.55 3.99
C PRO A 69 16.39 12.44 3.67
N ALA A 70 15.54 12.11 4.64
CA ALA A 70 14.31 11.37 4.38
C ALA A 70 13.43 12.14 3.37
N MET A 71 12.62 11.41 2.62
CA MET A 71 11.70 11.97 1.63
C MET A 71 10.26 11.55 1.96
N ASP A 72 9.34 12.50 1.90
CA ASP A 72 7.91 12.23 1.90
C ASP A 72 7.43 12.05 0.46
N TRP A 73 6.82 10.90 0.19
CA TRP A 73 6.22 10.58 -1.11
C TRP A 73 4.70 10.59 -0.95
N VAL A 74 4.04 11.33 -1.83
CA VAL A 74 2.59 11.28 -2.03
C VAL A 74 2.34 10.69 -3.40
N VAL A 75 1.78 9.49 -3.44
CA VAL A 75 1.53 8.72 -4.66
C VAL A 75 0.03 8.55 -4.83
N ASN A 76 -0.50 9.10 -5.91
CA ASN A 76 -1.92 9.00 -6.25
C ASN A 76 -2.07 7.89 -7.28
N VAL A 77 -2.77 6.82 -6.90
CA VAL A 77 -2.94 5.62 -7.73
C VAL A 77 -4.42 5.26 -7.87
N ARG A 78 -4.71 4.50 -8.91
CA ARG A 78 -5.93 3.68 -8.99
C ARG A 78 -5.55 2.21 -8.99
N TYR A 79 -6.25 1.43 -8.19
CA TYR A 79 -6.26 -0.01 -8.30
C TYR A 79 -7.37 -0.42 -9.26
N VAL A 80 -7.00 -1.04 -10.38
CA VAL A 80 -7.92 -1.59 -11.37
C VAL A 80 -7.84 -3.10 -11.26
N ASP A 81 -8.91 -3.70 -10.75
CA ASP A 81 -8.95 -5.10 -10.33
C ASP A 81 -9.98 -5.89 -11.15
N ARG A 82 -9.58 -7.09 -11.58
CA ARG A 82 -10.54 -8.17 -11.85
C ARG A 82 -10.66 -9.01 -10.58
N MET A 83 -11.87 -9.07 -10.05
CA MET A 83 -12.24 -9.91 -8.91
C MET A 83 -12.99 -11.12 -9.43
N GLU A 84 -12.81 -12.27 -8.78
CA GLU A 84 -13.54 -13.50 -9.10
C GLU A 84 -14.07 -14.13 -7.82
N ARG A 85 -15.32 -14.62 -7.87
CA ARG A 85 -15.93 -15.43 -6.82
C ARG A 85 -15.67 -16.90 -7.12
N ARG A 86 -14.84 -17.56 -6.32
CA ARG A 86 -14.59 -19.00 -6.42
C ARG A 86 -14.91 -19.65 -5.09
N ASN A 87 -15.66 -20.75 -5.11
CA ASN A 87 -16.12 -21.45 -3.90
C ASN A 87 -16.81 -20.51 -2.88
N GLY A 88 -17.61 -19.55 -3.37
CA GLY A 88 -18.34 -18.59 -2.54
C GLY A 88 -17.54 -17.37 -2.08
N GLU A 89 -16.24 -17.27 -2.38
CA GLU A 89 -15.39 -16.18 -1.91
C GLU A 89 -14.88 -15.29 -3.05
N TRP A 90 -15.05 -13.98 -2.88
CA TRP A 90 -14.46 -12.96 -3.75
C TRP A 90 -13.00 -12.72 -3.38
N ARG A 91 -12.11 -12.80 -4.37
CA ARG A 91 -10.70 -12.43 -4.24
C ARG A 91 -10.21 -11.77 -5.54
N ILE A 92 -9.11 -11.03 -5.44
CA ILE A 92 -8.43 -10.42 -6.59
C ILE A 92 -7.84 -11.53 -7.46
N ALA A 93 -8.20 -11.56 -8.74
CA ALA A 93 -7.65 -12.46 -9.75
C ALA A 93 -6.62 -11.77 -10.66
N ASP A 94 -6.73 -10.46 -10.84
CA ASP A 94 -5.77 -9.65 -11.59
C ASP A 94 -5.83 -8.21 -11.05
N ARG A 95 -4.68 -7.60 -10.80
CA ARG A 95 -4.56 -6.21 -10.36
C ARG A 95 -3.59 -5.45 -11.24
N VAL A 96 -3.99 -4.24 -11.62
CA VAL A 96 -3.11 -3.22 -12.18
C VAL A 96 -3.15 -1.99 -11.29
N VAL A 97 -1.97 -1.58 -10.82
CA VAL A 97 -1.81 -0.31 -10.11
C VAL A 97 -1.45 0.76 -11.12
N VAL A 98 -2.38 1.66 -11.36
CA VAL A 98 -2.21 2.79 -12.26
C VAL A 98 -1.69 3.97 -11.47
N LEU A 99 -0.50 4.46 -11.83
CA LEU A 99 0.04 5.70 -11.27
C LEU A 99 -0.56 6.89 -12.01
N ASP A 100 -1.40 7.67 -11.33
CA ASP A 100 -1.98 8.89 -11.91
C ASP A 100 -1.05 10.10 -11.68
N SER A 101 -0.43 10.21 -10.50
CA SER A 101 0.61 11.21 -10.21
C SER A 101 1.44 10.88 -8.98
N GLN A 102 2.61 11.50 -8.86
CA GLN A 102 3.43 11.42 -7.66
C GLN A 102 4.07 12.77 -7.33
N ARG A 103 4.28 13.00 -6.04
CA ARG A 103 5.06 14.12 -5.49
C ARG A 103 6.06 13.58 -4.47
N SER A 104 7.24 14.19 -4.42
CA SER A 104 8.29 13.85 -3.47
C SER A 104 8.85 15.14 -2.87
N ASP A 105 8.90 15.23 -1.55
CA ASP A 105 9.37 16.39 -0.79
C ASP A 105 10.44 15.97 0.23
N PRO A 106 11.54 16.74 0.40
CA PRO A 106 12.53 16.44 1.43
C PRO A 106 11.97 16.75 2.83
N VAL A 107 12.22 15.87 3.79
CA VAL A 107 11.89 16.08 5.20
C VAL A 107 13.03 16.88 5.86
N PRO A 108 12.74 18.02 6.50
CA PRO A 108 13.75 18.80 7.21
C PRO A 108 14.45 17.97 8.29
N ALA A 109 15.78 18.07 8.36
CA ALA A 109 16.56 17.44 9.41
C ALA A 109 16.16 17.99 10.79
N GLY A 110 16.07 17.11 11.79
CA GLY A 110 15.73 17.50 13.16
C GLY A 110 14.26 17.90 13.37
N LEU A 111 13.38 17.64 12.42
CA LEU A 111 11.94 17.79 12.61
C LEU A 111 11.46 16.77 13.65
N ALA A 112 11.32 17.22 14.90
CA ALA A 112 10.74 16.41 15.95
C ALA A 112 9.26 16.15 15.65
N PRO A 113 8.73 14.97 16.03
CA PRO A 113 7.29 14.78 16.11
C PRO A 113 6.64 15.90 16.93
N LEU A 114 5.38 16.20 16.65
CA LEU A 114 4.61 17.14 17.46
C LEU A 114 4.70 16.75 18.94
N GLU A 115 4.98 17.72 19.81
CA GLU A 115 5.15 17.48 21.24
C GLU A 115 3.97 16.68 21.82
N ASN A 116 4.28 15.71 22.70
CA ASN A 116 3.30 14.85 23.36
C ASN A 116 2.44 13.96 22.43
N SER A 117 2.89 13.70 21.20
CA SER A 117 2.18 12.79 20.28
C SER A 117 2.51 11.33 20.51
N ASN A 118 1.51 10.46 20.31
CA ASN A 118 1.74 9.02 20.14
C ASN A 118 2.23 8.76 18.72
N VAL A 119 3.37 8.08 18.58
CA VAL A 119 3.98 7.78 17.28
C VAL A 119 3.66 6.33 16.90
N GLY A 120 3.16 6.13 15.67
CA GLY A 120 2.89 4.80 15.14
C GLY A 120 4.19 3.99 14.93
N ARG A 121 4.13 2.68 15.12
CA ARG A 121 5.26 1.75 14.99
C ARG A 121 4.89 0.52 14.18
N ARG A 122 5.91 -0.14 13.62
CA ARG A 122 5.76 -1.40 12.88
C ARG A 122 5.97 -2.64 13.76
N ASP A 123 6.07 -2.46 15.07
CA ASP A 123 6.32 -3.49 16.05
C ASP A 123 5.21 -3.52 17.12
N LYS A 124 5.36 -4.39 18.12
CA LYS A 124 4.38 -4.58 19.19
C LYS A 124 4.29 -3.40 20.17
N ASP A 125 5.13 -2.38 20.04
CA ASP A 125 5.04 -1.16 20.85
C ASP A 125 4.01 -0.15 20.29
N ASP A 126 3.48 -0.39 19.08
CA ASP A 126 2.42 0.43 18.49
C ASP A 126 1.20 0.51 19.42
N PRO A 127 0.56 1.69 19.55
CA PRO A 127 -0.63 1.85 20.38
C PRO A 127 -1.75 0.83 20.09
N SER A 128 -1.89 0.35 18.84
CA SER A 128 -2.95 -0.58 18.44
C SER A 128 -2.88 -1.91 19.20
N TYR A 129 -1.69 -2.41 19.52
CA TYR A 129 -1.50 -3.63 20.33
C TYR A 129 -1.88 -3.41 21.80
N LYS A 130 -1.65 -2.21 22.34
CA LYS A 130 -1.99 -1.88 23.74
C LYS A 130 -3.49 -1.81 23.96
N TYR A 131 -4.25 -1.42 22.94
CA TYR A 131 -5.72 -1.32 23.00
C TYR A 131 -6.45 -2.58 22.50
N GLY A 132 -5.72 -3.65 22.14
CA GLY A 132 -6.31 -4.94 21.76
C GLY A 132 -7.00 -4.96 20.39
N PHE A 133 -6.63 -4.06 19.48
CA PHE A 133 -7.12 -4.10 18.09
C PHE A 133 -6.44 -5.19 17.25
N VAL A 134 -5.26 -5.66 17.69
CA VAL A 134 -4.43 -6.67 17.04
C VAL A 134 -3.85 -7.64 18.08
#